data_AF-A0A2H2ZKK8-F1
#
_entry.id   AF-A0A2H2ZKK8-F1
#
_cell.length_a   1.000
_cell.length_b   1.000
_cell.length_c   1.000
_cell.angle_alpha   90.00
_cell.angle_beta   90.00
_cell.angle_gamma   90.00
#
_symmetry.space_group_name_H-M   'P 1'
#
loop_
_entity.id
_entity.type
_entity.pdbx_description
1 polymer ?
#
loop_
_entity_poly.entity_id
_entity_poly.type
_entity_poly.pdbx_seq_one_letter_code
_entity_poly.pdbx_strand_id
1 'polypeptide(L)'
;MIVNRHDQNQNPPTMTIYLRKPDSSSADSSSSSSSSSSAIAAAQPASSRTGLSKAQPPTPDERVVHIDMTNKHSSHILEFFMAETRAVPLQPTNEEIAEMQALETLRRNAEVDRERMRLLREEKKREEDMLKRARAAGGMAESEEA
;
A
#
# COMPACT_ATOMS: atom_id res chain seq x y z
N MET A 1 7.78 11.25 3.61
CA MET A 1 7.85 10.07 4.50
C MET A 1 8.97 9.17 4.01
N ILE A 2 9.78 8.63 4.91
CA ILE A 2 10.96 7.82 4.59
C ILE A 2 10.76 6.43 5.19
N VAL A 3 11.19 5.40 4.46
CA VAL A 3 11.12 4.01 4.93
C VAL A 3 12.52 3.39 4.87
N ASN A 4 12.95 2.81 5.99
CA ASN A 4 14.23 2.11 6.09
C ASN A 4 13.97 0.62 6.40
N ARG A 5 14.06 -0.23 5.37
CA ARG A 5 13.89 -1.68 5.51
C ARG A 5 15.22 -2.34 5.85
N HIS A 6 15.16 -3.52 6.46
CA HIS A 6 16.31 -4.37 6.74
C HIS A 6 15.87 -5.84 6.80
N ASP A 7 16.81 -6.76 6.62
CA ASP A 7 16.52 -8.21 6.64
C ASP A 7 16.58 -8.81 8.07
N GLN A 8 16.96 -8.01 9.07
CA GLN A 8 17.10 -8.43 10.47
C GLN A 8 15.75 -8.44 11.20
N ASN A 9 15.00 -9.54 11.11
CA ASN A 9 13.64 -9.64 11.65
C ASN A 9 13.54 -9.59 13.19
N GLN A 10 14.69 -9.65 13.89
CA GLN A 10 14.76 -9.50 15.35
C GLN A 10 14.66 -8.04 15.81
N ASN A 11 14.90 -7.08 14.91
CA ASN A 11 14.75 -5.67 15.26
C ASN A 11 13.27 -5.30 15.24
N PRO A 12 12.78 -4.59 16.27
CA PRO A 12 11.38 -4.20 16.34
C PRO A 12 11.03 -3.22 15.20
N PRO A 13 9.89 -3.42 14.52
CA PRO A 13 9.38 -2.45 13.55
C PRO A 13 8.86 -1.21 14.29
N THR A 14 9.70 -0.17 14.35
CA THR A 14 9.36 1.09 15.02
C THR A 14 9.19 2.22 14.01
N MET A 15 8.13 3.00 14.18
CA MET A 15 7.91 4.25 13.45
C MET A 15 8.29 5.43 14.35
N THR A 16 9.03 6.37 13.77
CA THR A 16 9.52 7.56 14.47
C THR A 16 8.91 8.81 13.84
N ILE A 17 8.28 9.66 14.65
CA ILE A 17 7.62 10.89 14.22
C ILE A 17 8.32 12.06 14.91
N TYR A 18 8.73 13.05 14.13
CA TYR A 18 9.31 14.30 14.63
C TYR A 18 8.22 15.36 14.63
N LEU A 19 7.90 15.87 15.82
CA LEU A 19 6.90 16.92 16.03
C LEU A 19 7.62 18.15 16.57
N ARG A 20 7.27 19.35 16.13
CA ARG A 20 7.83 20.57 16.74
C ARG A 20 7.31 20.75 18.16
N LYS A 21 8.16 21.28 19.04
CA LYS A 21 7.76 21.66 20.39
C LYS A 21 6.85 22.90 20.33
N PRO A 22 5.81 22.99 21.16
CA PRO A 22 4.91 24.14 21.16
C PRO A 22 5.63 25.45 21.51
N ASP A 23 6.73 25.38 22.27
CA ASP A 23 7.50 26.55 22.72
C ASP A 23 8.63 26.95 21.75
N SER A 24 8.88 26.18 20.68
CA SER A 24 9.88 26.55 19.68
C SER A 24 9.28 27.59 18.74
N SER A 25 9.55 28.87 19.01
CA SER A 25 9.15 29.98 18.15
C SER A 25 9.91 29.95 16.82
N SER A 26 9.36 29.21 15.84
CA SER A 26 9.65 29.41 14.42
C SER A 26 8.32 29.55 13.68
N ALA A 27 8.10 30.76 13.19
CA ALA A 27 6.86 31.29 12.63
C ALA A 27 6.35 30.53 11.39
N ASP A 28 5.05 30.74 11.15
CA ASP A 28 4.28 30.53 9.92
C ASP A 28 3.93 29.11 9.47
N SER A 29 2.68 28.76 9.82
CA SER A 29 1.89 27.67 9.23
C SER A 29 1.13 28.11 7.97
N SER A 30 1.74 28.95 7.12
CA SER A 30 1.03 29.49 5.94
C SER A 30 1.94 30.00 4.81
N SER A 31 2.97 29.25 4.40
CA SER A 31 3.62 29.53 3.13
C SER A 31 4.15 28.26 2.44
N SER A 32 3.42 27.87 1.41
CA SER A 32 3.97 27.28 0.21
C SER A 32 5.21 28.07 -0.26
N SER A 33 6.25 27.34 -0.68
CA SER A 33 7.44 27.78 -1.42
C SER A 33 8.58 28.51 -0.67
N SER A 34 9.75 27.86 -0.75
CA SER A 34 11.12 28.39 -0.83
C SER A 34 11.70 29.33 0.25
N SER A 35 12.77 28.80 0.85
CA SER A 35 14.03 29.44 1.28
C SER A 35 14.10 30.31 2.55
N SER A 36 14.97 29.80 3.44
CA SER A 36 15.88 30.49 4.37
C SER A 36 15.33 31.17 5.62
N SER A 37 15.25 30.38 6.71
CA SER A 37 15.66 30.83 8.06
C SER A 37 16.18 29.64 8.87
N SER A 38 17.51 29.46 8.79
CA SER A 38 18.45 28.81 9.72
C SER A 38 17.91 28.03 10.95
N ALA A 39 17.15 26.97 10.74
CA ALA A 39 17.43 25.71 11.41
C ALA A 39 18.38 24.94 10.48
N ILE A 40 19.44 24.33 11.00
CA ILE A 40 20.16 23.30 10.24
C ILE A 40 19.11 22.21 10.02
N ALA A 41 18.39 22.27 8.90
CA ALA A 41 17.45 21.24 8.53
C ALA A 41 18.33 20.00 8.35
N ALA A 42 18.33 19.12 9.36
CA ALA A 42 19.09 17.90 9.33
C ALA A 42 18.73 17.22 8.00
N ALA A 43 19.75 17.02 7.14
CA ALA A 43 19.54 16.48 5.81
C ALA A 43 18.76 15.18 5.95
N GLN A 44 17.51 15.17 5.49
CA GLN A 44 16.66 14.00 5.66
C GLN A 44 17.27 12.85 4.85
N PRO A 45 17.51 11.68 5.48
CA PRO A 45 18.09 10.56 4.76
C PRO A 45 17.11 10.04 3.71
N ALA A 46 17.62 9.56 2.57
CA ALA A 46 16.79 8.89 1.58
C ALA A 46 16.22 7.56 2.13
N SER A 47 15.23 6.97 1.48
CA SER A 47 14.76 5.61 1.86
C SER A 47 15.82 4.55 1.52
N SER A 48 15.84 3.44 2.25
CA SER A 48 16.80 2.34 2.02
C SER A 48 16.16 0.96 2.22
N ARG A 49 16.73 -0.06 1.55
CA ARG A 49 16.35 -1.47 1.71
C ARG A 49 17.30 -2.24 2.64
N THR A 50 18.48 -1.69 2.92
CA THR A 50 19.58 -2.38 3.60
C THR A 50 19.90 -1.77 4.97
N GLY A 51 18.98 -0.99 5.53
CA GLY A 51 19.14 -0.42 6.87
C GLY A 51 20.00 0.84 6.94
N LEU A 52 20.46 1.40 5.82
CA LEU A 52 21.42 2.52 5.79
C LEU A 52 20.82 3.85 6.26
N SER A 53 19.50 3.99 6.20
CA SER A 53 18.80 5.26 6.47
C SER A 53 18.26 5.31 7.89
N LYS A 54 19.18 5.29 8.87
CA LYS A 54 18.80 5.28 10.30
C LYS A 54 18.10 6.59 10.70
N ALA A 55 17.21 6.46 11.69
CA ALA A 55 16.53 7.61 12.29
C ALA A 55 17.58 8.57 12.87
N GLN A 56 17.50 9.84 12.50
CA GLN A 56 18.42 10.86 12.96
C GLN A 56 18.01 11.35 14.36
N PRO A 57 18.95 11.81 15.18
CA PRO A 57 18.58 12.45 16.44
C PRO A 57 17.70 13.69 16.17
N PRO A 58 16.72 13.99 17.04
CA PRO A 58 15.91 15.19 16.89
C PRO A 58 16.74 16.46 16.98
N THR A 59 16.30 17.50 16.29
CA THR A 59 16.82 18.84 16.51
C THR A 59 16.31 19.41 17.85
N PRO A 60 16.93 20.47 18.40
CA PRO A 60 16.55 21.04 19.71
C PRO A 60 15.07 21.47 19.80
N ASP A 61 14.48 21.86 18.68
CA ASP A 61 13.10 22.33 18.56
C ASP A 61 12.07 21.21 18.30
N GLU A 62 12.55 19.97 18.15
CA GLU A 62 11.71 18.81 17.85
C GLU A 62 11.61 17.88 19.07
N ARG A 63 10.43 17.27 19.22
CA ARG A 63 10.19 16.11 20.07
C ARG A 63 9.96 14.90 19.19
N VAL A 64 10.46 13.75 19.64
CA VAL A 64 10.32 12.48 18.92
C VAL A 64 9.29 11.62 19.60
N VAL A 65 8.38 11.07 18.81
CA VAL A 65 7.46 10.03 19.25
C VAL A 65 7.79 8.73 18.54
N HIS A 66 7.85 7.66 19.32
CA HIS A 66 8.14 6.32 18.85
C HIS A 66 6.88 5.47 18.97
N ILE A 67 6.47 4.87 17.85
CA ILE A 67 5.35 3.92 17.80
C ILE A 67 5.93 2.55 17.46
N ASP A 68 5.90 1.66 18.44
CA ASP A 68 6.19 0.24 18.24
C ASP A 68 5.01 -0.44 17.56
N MET A 69 5.27 -1.09 16.43
CA MET A 69 4.28 -1.77 15.58
C MET A 69 4.30 -3.29 15.74
N THR A 70 5.13 -3.83 16.63
CA THR A 70 5.28 -5.28 16.85
C THR A 70 3.95 -5.92 17.23
N ASN A 71 3.54 -6.96 16.49
CA ASN A 71 2.29 -7.72 16.73
C ASN A 71 1.01 -6.87 16.77
N LYS A 72 0.99 -5.70 16.11
CA LYS A 72 -0.19 -4.83 16.01
C LYS A 72 -0.80 -4.87 14.63
N HIS A 73 -2.13 -4.87 14.57
CA HIS A 73 -2.85 -4.68 13.32
C HIS A 73 -2.77 -3.22 12.86
N SER A 74 -2.81 -2.98 11.54
CA SER A 74 -2.67 -1.65 10.94
C SER A 74 -3.70 -0.64 11.44
N SER A 75 -4.93 -1.08 11.72
CA SER A 75 -5.99 -0.22 12.29
C SER A 75 -5.59 0.41 13.63
N HIS A 76 -4.97 -0.37 14.53
CA HIS A 76 -4.54 0.12 15.83
C HIS A 76 -3.35 1.07 15.70
N ILE A 77 -2.40 0.75 14.79
CA ILE A 77 -1.24 1.62 14.53
C ILE A 77 -1.70 2.98 14.02
N LEU A 78 -2.71 3.00 13.12
CA LEU A 78 -3.30 4.24 12.62
C LEU A 78 -3.96 5.05 13.73
N GLU A 79 -4.70 4.41 14.63
CA GLU A 79 -5.32 5.07 15.79
C GLU A 79 -4.28 5.73 16.69
N PHE A 80 -3.21 5.01 17.05
CA PHE A 80 -2.08 5.58 17.82
C PHE A 80 -1.43 6.75 17.10
N PHE A 81 -1.23 6.63 15.78
CA PHE A 81 -0.67 7.71 14.97
C PHE A 81 -1.56 8.95 15.00
N MET A 82 -2.88 8.80 14.80
CA MET A 82 -3.83 9.90 14.83
C MET A 82 -3.91 10.54 16.22
N ALA A 83 -3.92 9.75 17.28
CA ALA A 83 -3.95 10.23 18.67
C ALA A 83 -2.72 11.10 19.00
N GLU A 84 -1.53 10.66 18.58
CA GLU A 84 -0.29 11.37 18.90
C GLU A 84 -0.07 12.62 18.04
N THR A 85 -0.38 12.52 16.74
CA THR A 85 -0.26 13.66 15.82
C THR A 85 -1.41 14.65 15.95
N ARG A 86 -2.51 14.25 16.59
CA ARG A 86 -3.76 15.03 16.71
C ARG A 86 -4.31 15.45 15.34
N ALA A 87 -4.08 14.62 14.32
CA ALA A 87 -4.57 14.87 12.97
C ALA A 87 -6.10 14.71 12.92
N VAL A 88 -6.77 15.64 12.23
CA VAL A 88 -8.23 15.59 12.03
C VAL A 88 -8.53 14.86 10.72
N PRO A 89 -9.38 13.82 10.73
CA PRO A 89 -9.79 13.15 9.51
C PRO A 89 -10.60 14.09 8.63
N LEU A 90 -10.24 14.18 7.35
CA LEU A 90 -11.01 14.91 6.35
C LEU A 90 -12.20 14.07 5.91
N GLN A 91 -13.37 14.72 5.80
CA GLN A 91 -14.56 14.07 5.25
C GLN A 91 -14.50 14.12 3.72
N PRO A 92 -14.87 13.02 3.05
CA PRO A 92 -14.87 12.99 1.59
C PRO A 92 -15.89 13.97 1.02
N THR A 93 -15.59 14.51 -0.16
CA THR A 93 -16.51 15.38 -0.88
C THR A 93 -17.63 14.59 -1.55
N ASN A 94 -18.72 15.26 -1.96
CA ASN A 94 -19.83 14.59 -2.64
C ASN A 94 -19.40 13.92 -3.96
N GLU A 95 -18.44 14.51 -4.67
CA GLU A 95 -17.89 13.97 -5.91
C GLU A 95 -17.12 12.67 -5.64
N GLU A 96 -16.27 12.65 -4.59
CA GLU A 96 -15.53 11.47 -4.17
C GLU A 96 -16.47 10.33 -3.72
N ILE A 97 -17.57 10.65 -3.03
CA ILE A 97 -18.58 9.67 -2.63
C ILE A 97 -19.24 9.02 -3.86
N ALA A 98 -19.58 9.82 -4.87
CA ALA A 98 -20.17 9.31 -6.11
C ALA A 98 -19.17 8.41 -6.86
N GLU A 99 -17.90 8.78 -6.91
CA GLU A 99 -16.84 7.95 -7.52
C GLU A 99 -16.67 6.62 -6.77
N MET A 100 -16.63 6.64 -5.43
CA MET A 100 -16.55 5.41 -4.63
C MET A 100 -17.71 4.46 -4.92
N GLN A 101 -18.94 4.98 -5.00
CA GLN A 101 -20.12 4.18 -5.33
C GLN A 101 -20.06 3.62 -6.76
N ALA A 102 -19.59 4.41 -7.73
CA ALA A 102 -19.39 3.94 -9.10
C ALA A 102 -18.35 2.82 -9.18
N LEU A 103 -17.23 2.93 -8.46
CA LEU A 103 -16.21 1.88 -8.39
C LEU A 103 -16.73 0.61 -7.71
N GLU A 104 -17.55 0.72 -6.67
CA GLU A 104 -18.19 -0.43 -6.03
C GLU A 104 -19.14 -1.18 -6.97
N THR A 105 -19.97 -0.45 -7.72
CA THR A 105 -20.89 -1.08 -8.68
C THR A 105 -20.11 -1.78 -9.81
N LEU A 106 -19.03 -1.17 -10.30
CA LEU A 106 -18.13 -1.78 -11.26
C LEU A 106 -17.53 -3.08 -10.70
N ARG A 107 -17.01 -3.07 -9.46
CA ARG A 107 -16.44 -4.27 -8.83
C ARG A 107 -17.44 -5.41 -8.73
N ARG A 108 -18.67 -5.13 -8.29
CA ARG A 108 -19.74 -6.14 -8.19
C ARG A 108 -20.05 -6.77 -9.56
N ASN A 109 -20.17 -5.96 -10.59
CA ASN A 109 -20.43 -6.45 -11.95
C ASN A 109 -19.23 -7.26 -12.48
N ALA A 110 -18.01 -6.80 -12.23
CA ALA A 110 -16.79 -7.50 -12.65
C ALA A 110 -16.64 -8.88 -11.99
N GLU A 111 -17.07 -9.04 -10.73
CA GLU A 111 -17.07 -10.34 -10.05
C GLU A 111 -18.04 -11.32 -10.72
N VAL A 112 -19.28 -10.88 -10.99
CA VAL A 112 -20.28 -11.70 -11.69
C VAL A 112 -19.78 -12.11 -13.08
N ASP A 113 -19.20 -11.19 -13.83
CA ASP A 113 -18.72 -11.48 -15.18
C ASP A 113 -17.49 -12.40 -15.16
N ARG A 114 -16.61 -12.27 -14.15
CA ARG A 114 -15.48 -13.20 -13.95
C ARG A 114 -15.97 -14.63 -13.71
N GLU A 115 -17.02 -14.81 -12.91
CA GLU A 115 -17.61 -16.13 -12.66
C GLU A 115 -18.26 -16.71 -13.91
N ARG A 116 -19.06 -15.92 -14.63
CA ARG A 116 -19.68 -16.35 -15.90
C ARG A 116 -18.63 -16.80 -16.92
N MET A 117 -17.61 -15.98 -17.12
CA MET A 117 -16.53 -16.30 -18.06
C MET A 117 -15.70 -17.50 -17.63
N ARG A 118 -15.55 -17.72 -16.33
CA ARG A 118 -14.91 -18.93 -15.80
C ARG A 118 -15.72 -20.17 -16.16
N LEU A 119 -17.03 -20.18 -15.92
CA LEU A 119 -17.90 -21.31 -16.26
C LEU A 119 -17.88 -21.62 -17.75
N LEU A 120 -18.01 -20.60 -18.60
CA LEU A 120 -17.94 -20.78 -20.06
C LEU A 120 -16.59 -21.35 -20.52
N ARG A 121 -15.48 -20.92 -19.90
CA ARG A 121 -14.16 -21.49 -20.20
C ARG A 121 -14.03 -22.94 -19.73
N GLU A 122 -14.58 -23.28 -18.58
CA GLU A 122 -14.58 -24.66 -18.06
C GLU A 122 -15.43 -25.59 -18.96
N GLU A 123 -16.59 -25.14 -19.41
CA GLU A 123 -17.45 -25.88 -20.35
C GLU A 123 -16.77 -26.12 -21.69
N LYS A 124 -16.25 -25.06 -22.32
CA LYS A 124 -15.48 -25.19 -23.58
C LYS A 124 -14.31 -26.14 -23.44
N LYS A 125 -13.56 -26.05 -22.34
CA LYS A 125 -12.45 -26.95 -22.09
C LYS A 125 -12.91 -28.40 -21.95
N ARG A 126 -14.02 -28.66 -21.25
CA ARG A 126 -14.59 -30.02 -21.13
C ARG A 126 -15.04 -30.58 -22.48
N GLU A 127 -15.67 -29.75 -23.31
CA GLU A 127 -16.08 -30.14 -24.67
C GLU A 127 -14.86 -30.42 -25.56
N GLU A 128 -13.85 -29.56 -25.54
CA GLU A 128 -12.59 -29.76 -26.27
C GLU A 128 -11.87 -31.04 -25.83
N ASP A 129 -11.77 -31.29 -24.52
CA ASP A 129 -11.15 -32.48 -23.96
C ASP A 129 -11.93 -33.76 -24.33
N MET A 130 -13.27 -33.69 -24.33
CA MET A 130 -14.15 -34.78 -24.78
C MET A 130 -13.96 -35.08 -26.26
N LEU A 131 -13.99 -34.06 -27.11
CA LEU A 131 -13.77 -34.20 -28.56
C LEU A 131 -12.37 -34.73 -28.86
N LYS A 132 -11.35 -34.26 -28.14
CA LYS A 132 -9.97 -34.75 -28.26
C LYS A 132 -9.88 -36.23 -27.88
N ARG A 133 -10.54 -36.66 -26.80
CA ARG A 133 -10.59 -38.07 -26.38
C ARG A 133 -11.36 -38.94 -27.38
N ALA A 134 -12.46 -38.44 -27.94
CA ALA A 134 -13.24 -39.13 -28.97
C ALA A 134 -12.43 -39.29 -30.27
N ARG A 135 -11.70 -38.25 -30.71
CA ARG A 135 -10.80 -38.35 -31.88
C ARG A 135 -9.64 -39.32 -31.63
N ALA A 136 -9.09 -39.36 -30.42
CA ALA A 136 -8.03 -40.30 -30.06
C ALA A 136 -8.54 -41.76 -29.98
N ALA A 137 -9.77 -41.99 -29.53
CA ALA A 137 -10.39 -43.32 -29.45
C ALA A 137 -10.98 -43.80 -30.79
N GLY A 138 -11.38 -42.88 -31.68
CA GLY A 138 -11.96 -43.14 -32.99
C GLY A 138 -10.97 -43.39 -34.13
N GLY A 139 -9.66 -43.43 -33.83
CA GLY A 139 -8.62 -43.90 -34.74
C GLY A 139 -8.49 -43.12 -36.05
N MET A 140 -7.84 -41.96 -36.03
CA MET A 140 -7.03 -41.57 -37.19
C MET A 140 -5.71 -42.33 -37.15
N ALA A 141 -5.80 -43.60 -37.52
CA ALA A 141 -4.82 -44.17 -38.42
C ALA A 141 -5.14 -43.63 -39.83
N GLU A 142 -4.85 -42.35 -40.09
CA GLU A 142 -4.53 -41.95 -41.45
C GLU A 142 -3.12 -42.47 -41.71
N SER A 143 -3.07 -43.72 -42.16
CA SER A 143 -2.23 -44.18 -43.27
C SER A 143 -1.00 -43.31 -43.56
N GLU A 144 0.08 -43.54 -42.82
CA GLU A 144 1.37 -43.76 -43.46
C GLU A 144 1.24 -45.03 -44.32
N GLU A 145 0.88 -44.89 -45.60
CA GLU A 145 1.08 -45.97 -46.58
C GLU A 145 1.34 -45.38 -47.97
N ALA A 146 2.57 -45.67 -48.45
CA ALA A 146 3.09 -45.71 -49.83
C ALA A 146 3.27 -44.40 -50.62
#